data_AF-K0YWF8-F1
#
_entry.id   AF-K0YWF8-F1
#
_cell.length_a   1.000
_cell.length_b   1.000
_cell.length_c   1.000
_cell.angle_alpha   90.00
_cell.angle_beta   90.00
_cell.angle_gamma   90.00
#
_symmetry.space_group_name_H-M   'P 1'
#
loop_
_entity.id
_entity.type
_entity.pdbx_description
1 polymer ?
#
loop_
_entity_poly.entity_id
_entity_poly.type
_entity_poly.pdbx_seq_one_letter_code
_entity_poly.pdbx_strand_id
1 'polypeptide(L)'
;MRFLALLVEINGNFVKKGKESMGYIESNSADRLKIPTPVTQDRLKDLFNQRSWTWFVDNEGDLGGRWNGYTFYFLLTGTKQEILHILGGWGNPINPDRLPEARAFIADWHRKHLWPKVCSTLNDQGVVNIRVENTVDWESGATDEQLYQQIDCALGTGMQFFEALNEELSL
;
A
#
# COMPACT_ATOMS: atom_id res chain seq x y z
N MET A 1 -45.38 7.09 -70.83
CA MET A 1 -45.18 5.83 -71.58
C MET A 1 -44.20 4.96 -70.78
N ARG A 2 -44.57 3.70 -70.53
CA ARG A 2 -43.83 2.69 -69.74
C ARG A 2 -42.40 2.47 -70.27
N PHE A 3 -41.43 2.12 -69.41
CA PHE A 3 -40.84 0.76 -69.37
C PHE A 3 -39.93 0.56 -68.15
N LEU A 4 -39.98 -0.67 -67.62
CA LEU A 4 -39.33 -1.23 -66.44
C LEU A 4 -38.30 -2.29 -66.91
N ALA A 5 -37.11 -2.34 -66.31
CA ALA A 5 -36.15 -3.48 -66.17
C ALA A 5 -34.84 -2.88 -65.60
N LEU A 6 -34.24 -3.21 -64.44
CA LEU A 6 -34.03 -4.43 -63.64
C LEU A 6 -33.20 -5.53 -64.34
N LEU A 7 -31.90 -5.62 -64.01
CA LEU A 7 -31.19 -6.68 -63.22
C LEU A 7 -29.65 -6.48 -63.35
N VAL A 8 -28.90 -6.32 -62.24
CA VAL A 8 -28.05 -7.34 -61.51
C VAL A 8 -26.80 -7.71 -62.36
N GLU A 9 -25.53 -7.61 -61.93
CA GLU A 9 -24.84 -7.95 -60.66
C GLU A 9 -23.39 -7.40 -60.71
N ILE A 10 -22.77 -7.06 -59.56
CA ILE A 10 -21.59 -7.73 -58.95
C ILE A 10 -20.90 -6.83 -57.90
N ASN A 11 -20.66 -7.44 -56.74
CA ASN A 11 -20.03 -6.90 -55.54
C ASN A 11 -18.59 -6.42 -55.77
N GLY A 12 -18.23 -5.28 -55.17
CA GLY A 12 -16.84 -4.84 -55.06
C GLY A 12 -16.70 -3.44 -54.45
N ASN A 13 -16.74 -3.35 -53.12
CA ASN A 13 -16.45 -2.08 -52.42
C ASN A 13 -14.95 -1.77 -52.51
N PHE A 14 -14.60 -0.82 -53.38
CA PHE A 14 -13.29 -0.16 -53.39
C PHE A 14 -13.24 0.91 -52.30
N VAL A 15 -12.52 0.64 -51.22
CA VAL A 15 -12.13 1.67 -50.23
C VAL A 15 -10.89 2.39 -50.74
N LYS A 16 -10.99 3.72 -50.88
CA LYS A 16 -9.90 4.61 -51.32
C LYS A 16 -8.81 4.72 -50.24
N LYS A 17 -7.55 4.57 -50.66
CA LYS A 17 -6.33 4.89 -49.91
C LYS A 17 -6.25 6.40 -49.61
N GLY A 18 -5.89 6.77 -48.37
CA GLY A 18 -5.59 8.14 -47.99
C GLY A 18 -4.73 8.24 -46.72
N LYS A 19 -3.47 8.68 -46.93
CA LYS A 19 -2.46 9.26 -46.02
C LYS A 19 -2.02 8.46 -44.77
N GLU A 20 -0.77 8.00 -44.81
CA GLU A 20 0.01 7.58 -43.65
C GLU A 20 0.26 8.77 -42.71
N SER A 21 -0.35 8.73 -41.52
CA SER A 21 0.02 9.57 -40.38
C SER A 21 0.86 8.74 -39.41
N MET A 22 2.00 9.29 -38.98
CA MET A 22 2.87 8.77 -37.91
C MET A 22 2.01 8.31 -36.72
N GLY A 23 1.91 6.99 -36.53
CA GLY A 23 1.09 6.41 -35.48
C GLY A 23 1.71 6.73 -34.12
N TYR A 24 1.12 7.68 -33.39
CA TYR A 24 1.24 7.67 -31.95
C TYR A 24 0.51 6.41 -31.48
N ILE A 25 1.25 5.47 -30.88
CA ILE A 25 0.65 4.34 -30.18
C ILE A 25 -0.30 4.96 -29.15
N GLU A 26 -1.61 4.75 -29.32
CA GLU A 26 -2.56 5.08 -28.26
C GLU A 26 -2.15 4.27 -27.04
N SER A 27 -1.60 4.93 -26.02
CA SER A 27 -1.16 4.27 -24.81
C SER A 27 -2.39 3.65 -24.16
N ASN A 28 -2.42 2.32 -24.19
CA ASN A 28 -3.44 1.54 -23.50
C ASN A 28 -3.51 2.05 -22.06
N SER A 29 -4.71 2.34 -21.55
CA SER A 29 -4.92 2.91 -20.21
C SER A 29 -4.26 2.06 -19.11
N ALA A 30 -4.09 0.76 -19.37
CA ALA A 30 -3.38 -0.19 -18.52
C ALA A 30 -1.87 0.09 -18.37
N ASP A 31 -1.22 0.76 -19.33
CA ASP A 31 0.24 1.03 -19.27
C ASP A 31 0.56 2.25 -18.40
N ARG A 32 -0.43 3.12 -18.15
CA ARG A 32 -0.30 4.24 -17.19
C ARG A 32 -0.21 3.76 -15.74
N LEU A 33 -0.64 2.53 -15.44
CA LEU A 33 -0.56 1.92 -14.10
C LEU A 33 0.89 1.61 -13.67
N LYS A 34 1.86 1.71 -14.58
CA LYS A 34 3.28 1.37 -14.34
C LYS A 34 4.20 2.58 -14.19
N ILE A 35 3.69 3.80 -14.29
CA ILE A 35 4.51 5.00 -14.15
C ILE A 35 4.51 5.40 -12.68
N PRO A 36 5.69 5.50 -12.01
CA PRO A 36 5.77 6.04 -10.67
C PRO A 36 5.17 7.43 -10.62
N THR A 37 4.19 7.62 -9.73
CA THR A 37 3.57 8.92 -9.46
C THR A 37 3.77 9.28 -7.99
N PRO A 38 3.66 10.56 -7.61
CA PRO A 38 3.79 10.97 -6.21
C PRO A 38 2.90 10.15 -5.27
N VAL A 39 3.42 9.86 -4.08
CA VAL A 39 2.65 9.20 -3.02
C VAL A 39 1.94 10.28 -2.21
N THR A 40 0.62 10.25 -2.17
CA THR A 40 -0.20 11.21 -1.42
C THR A 40 -1.21 10.45 -0.56
N GLN A 41 -1.69 11.09 0.51
CA GLN A 41 -2.66 10.45 1.40
C GLN A 41 -3.96 10.10 0.66
N ASP A 42 -4.42 10.96 -0.25
CA ASP A 42 -5.61 10.68 -1.06
C ASP A 42 -5.41 9.50 -2.01
N ARG A 43 -4.21 9.36 -2.59
CA ARG A 43 -3.88 8.17 -3.38
C ARG A 43 -3.90 6.90 -2.52
N LEU A 44 -3.39 6.95 -1.29
CA LEU A 44 -3.48 5.82 -0.36
C LEU A 44 -4.94 5.45 -0.03
N LYS A 45 -5.81 6.44 0.19
CA LYS A 45 -7.26 6.21 0.39
C LYS A 45 -7.90 5.55 -0.83
N ASP A 46 -7.57 6.00 -2.03
CA ASP A 46 -8.06 5.39 -3.27
C ASP A 46 -7.62 3.94 -3.41
N LEU A 47 -6.37 3.62 -3.11
CA LEU A 47 -5.86 2.25 -3.09
C LEU A 47 -6.56 1.39 -2.03
N PHE A 48 -6.85 1.94 -0.85
CA PHE A 48 -7.58 1.23 0.19
C PHE A 48 -9.02 0.94 -0.25
N ASN A 49 -9.68 1.91 -0.88
CA ASN A 49 -11.02 1.74 -1.45
C ASN A 49 -11.03 0.65 -2.54
N GLN A 50 -10.03 0.62 -3.41
CA GLN A 50 -9.89 -0.41 -4.46
C GLN A 50 -9.76 -1.82 -3.87
N ARG A 51 -9.09 -1.97 -2.72
CA ARG A 51 -8.96 -3.24 -1.99
C ARG A 51 -10.10 -3.50 -0.98
N SER A 52 -11.10 -2.62 -0.91
CA SER A 52 -12.17 -2.69 0.10
C SER A 52 -11.64 -2.74 1.54
N TRP A 53 -10.49 -2.12 1.80
CA TRP A 53 -9.95 -1.97 3.14
C TRP A 53 -10.65 -0.84 3.88
N THR A 54 -11.00 -1.09 5.13
CA THR A 54 -11.59 -0.06 6.00
C THR A 54 -10.48 0.82 6.57
N TRP A 55 -10.66 2.12 6.46
CA TRP A 55 -9.72 3.12 6.95
C TRP A 55 -10.44 4.28 7.65
N PHE A 56 -9.68 5.04 8.43
CA PHE A 56 -10.10 6.26 9.07
C PHE A 56 -9.01 7.33 8.93
N VAL A 57 -9.38 8.58 9.14
CA VAL A 57 -8.44 9.67 9.40
C VAL A 57 -8.75 10.17 10.80
N ASP A 58 -7.75 10.23 11.67
CA ASP A 58 -7.96 10.67 13.05
C ASP A 58 -8.00 12.20 13.19
N ASN A 59 -8.04 12.68 14.44
CA ASN A 59 -8.09 14.10 14.76
C ASN A 59 -6.80 14.86 14.44
N GLU A 60 -5.68 14.16 14.24
CA GLU A 60 -4.38 14.71 13.87
C GLU A 60 -4.19 14.73 12.35
N GLY A 61 -5.12 14.10 11.62
CA GLY A 61 -5.09 14.01 10.16
C GLY A 61 -4.35 12.77 9.65
N ASP A 62 -4.06 11.81 10.52
CA ASP A 62 -3.30 10.62 10.18
C ASP A 62 -4.21 9.53 9.61
N LEU A 63 -3.80 8.97 8.47
CA LEU A 63 -4.49 7.86 7.84
C LEU A 63 -4.20 6.58 8.62
N GLY A 64 -5.25 5.92 9.09
CA GLY A 64 -5.16 4.67 9.84
C GLY A 64 -6.16 3.62 9.38
N GLY A 65 -5.96 2.39 9.84
CA GLY A 65 -6.87 1.28 9.62
C GLY A 65 -6.64 0.15 10.62
N ARG A 66 -7.51 -0.85 10.59
CA ARG A 66 -7.47 -1.97 11.53
C ARG A 66 -7.41 -3.32 10.80
N TRP A 67 -6.41 -4.13 11.12
CA TRP A 67 -6.19 -5.48 10.57
C TRP A 67 -5.96 -6.47 11.71
N ASN A 68 -6.75 -7.55 11.74
CA ASN A 68 -6.69 -8.60 12.78
C ASN A 68 -6.61 -8.06 14.23
N GLY A 69 -7.34 -7.00 14.53
CA GLY A 69 -7.36 -6.40 15.86
C GLY A 69 -6.26 -5.36 16.12
N TYR A 70 -5.22 -5.27 15.29
CA TYR A 70 -4.15 -4.29 15.39
C TYR A 70 -4.43 -3.04 14.56
N THR A 71 -3.99 -1.89 15.07
CA THR A 71 -4.11 -0.60 14.38
C THR A 71 -2.80 -0.27 13.69
N PHE A 72 -2.89 0.11 12.42
CA PHE A 72 -1.77 0.60 11.63
C PHE A 72 -2.05 2.02 11.14
N TYR A 73 -1.01 2.84 11.11
CA TYR A 73 -1.03 4.19 10.54
C TYR A 73 -0.07 4.30 9.36
N PHE A 74 -0.43 5.16 8.41
CA PHE A 74 0.24 5.37 7.12
C PHE A 74 0.61 6.84 7.00
N LEU A 75 1.77 7.19 7.53
CA LEU A 75 2.22 8.57 7.67
C LEU A 75 3.10 8.96 6.49
N LEU A 76 2.76 10.06 5.83
CA LEU A 76 3.65 10.71 4.87
C LEU A 76 4.51 11.73 5.60
N THR A 77 5.78 11.39 5.76
CA THR A 77 6.78 12.16 6.50
C THR A 77 7.87 12.66 5.55
N GLY A 78 8.88 13.34 6.09
CA GLY A 78 9.91 14.01 5.28
C GLY A 78 9.50 15.45 4.92
N THR A 79 10.44 16.19 4.34
CA THR A 79 10.24 17.64 4.08
C THR A 79 9.23 17.90 2.96
N LYS A 80 9.05 16.94 2.06
CA LYS A 80 8.13 16.98 0.92
C LYS A 80 6.98 15.98 1.06
N GLN A 81 6.81 15.35 2.23
CA GLN A 81 5.85 14.27 2.46
C GLN A 81 6.09 13.05 1.55
N GLU A 82 7.37 12.78 1.27
CA GLU A 82 7.86 11.80 0.32
C GLU A 82 8.11 10.41 0.94
N ILE A 83 8.21 10.33 2.27
CA ILE A 83 8.53 9.09 2.98
C ILE A 83 7.23 8.46 3.48
N LEU A 84 6.85 7.31 2.95
CA LEU A 84 5.75 6.51 3.48
C LEU A 84 6.25 5.68 4.66
N HIS A 85 5.85 6.10 5.86
CA HIS A 85 6.11 5.41 7.10
C HIS A 85 4.84 4.70 7.58
N ILE A 86 4.87 3.37 7.52
CA ILE A 86 3.79 2.51 8.01
C ILE A 86 4.17 2.01 9.40
N LEU A 87 3.36 2.32 10.40
CA LEU A 87 3.58 1.89 11.78
C LEU A 87 2.39 1.07 12.29
N GLY A 88 2.68 -0.06 12.93
CA GLY A 88 1.69 -0.87 13.66
C GLY A 88 1.95 -0.75 15.16
N GLY A 89 0.88 -0.59 15.94
CA GLY A 89 0.97 -0.56 17.40
C GLY A 89 0.57 -1.90 18.02
N TRP A 90 1.38 -2.39 18.97
CA TRP A 90 0.93 -3.42 19.89
C TRP A 90 -0.19 -2.84 20.77
N GLY A 91 -1.36 -3.48 20.75
CA GLY A 91 -2.58 -2.93 21.34
C GLY A 91 -2.68 -3.09 22.86
N ASN A 92 -1.83 -3.92 23.47
CA ASN A 92 -1.93 -4.27 24.89
C ASN A 92 -0.75 -3.69 25.68
N PRO A 93 -0.98 -3.07 26.85
CA PRO A 93 0.11 -2.57 27.67
C PRO A 93 1.00 -3.73 28.17
N ILE A 94 2.31 -3.64 27.97
CA ILE A 94 3.26 -4.59 28.54
C ILE A 94 3.76 -4.03 29.88
N ASN A 95 3.75 -4.88 30.91
CA ASN A 95 4.28 -4.52 32.22
C ASN A 95 5.78 -4.16 32.08
N PRO A 96 6.25 -3.02 32.62
CA PRO A 96 7.64 -2.60 32.53
C PRO A 96 8.65 -3.63 33.05
N ASP A 97 8.28 -4.47 34.02
CA ASP A 97 9.14 -5.55 34.52
C ASP A 97 9.50 -6.58 33.44
N ARG A 98 8.66 -6.68 32.40
CA ARG A 98 8.84 -7.60 31.26
C ARG A 98 9.56 -6.96 30.08
N LEU A 99 9.95 -5.69 30.18
CA LEU A 99 10.72 -5.01 29.12
C LEU A 99 12.02 -5.74 28.75
N PRO A 100 12.79 -6.33 29.69
CA PRO A 100 13.98 -7.11 29.33
C PRO A 100 13.65 -8.34 28.46
N GLU A 101 12.57 -9.07 28.78
CA GLU A 101 12.08 -10.22 28.01
C GLU A 101 11.66 -9.78 26.60
N ALA A 102 10.84 -8.73 26.49
CA ALA A 102 10.40 -8.19 25.22
C ALA A 102 11.58 -7.75 24.33
N ARG A 103 12.59 -7.10 24.90
CA ARG A 103 13.80 -6.68 24.17
C ARG A 103 14.64 -7.87 23.71
N ALA A 104 14.76 -8.91 24.53
CA ALA A 104 15.46 -10.12 24.15
C ALA A 104 14.75 -10.82 22.97
N PHE A 105 13.42 -10.91 23.02
CA PHE A 105 12.61 -11.44 21.92
C PHE A 105 12.75 -10.61 20.65
N ILE A 106 12.65 -9.27 20.74
CA ILE A 106 12.84 -8.36 19.60
C ILE A 106 14.21 -8.56 18.95
N ALA A 107 15.28 -8.60 19.76
CA ALA A 107 16.63 -8.80 19.26
C ALA A 107 16.78 -10.16 18.56
N ASP A 108 16.14 -11.21 19.08
CA ASP A 108 16.15 -12.52 18.44
C ASP A 108 15.35 -12.56 17.13
N TRP A 109 14.19 -11.89 17.11
CA TRP A 109 13.38 -11.73 15.90
C TRP A 109 14.18 -11.08 14.78
N HIS A 110 14.84 -9.96 15.06
CA HIS A 110 15.68 -9.23 14.08
C HIS A 110 16.87 -10.06 13.57
N ARG A 111 17.35 -11.05 14.32
CA ARG A 111 18.38 -11.97 13.84
C ARG A 111 17.85 -13.01 12.85
N LYS A 112 16.57 -13.34 12.92
CA LYS A 112 15.94 -14.45 12.17
C LYS A 112 15.06 -13.98 11.02
N HIS A 113 14.62 -12.73 11.02
CA HIS A 113 13.68 -12.18 10.06
C HIS A 113 14.17 -10.84 9.51
N LEU A 114 13.93 -10.60 8.22
CA LEU A 114 14.25 -9.32 7.57
C LEU A 114 13.32 -8.18 8.03
N TRP A 115 12.09 -8.52 8.40
CA TRP A 115 11.04 -7.57 8.75
C TRP A 115 10.27 -8.03 9.99
N PRO A 116 9.61 -7.11 10.72
CA PRO A 116 9.69 -5.65 10.59
C PRO A 116 10.84 -5.05 11.43
N LYS A 117 11.11 -3.74 11.27
CA LYS A 117 11.82 -2.98 12.32
C LYS A 117 10.89 -2.89 13.52
N VAL A 118 11.41 -3.11 14.72
CA VAL A 118 10.60 -3.07 15.94
C VAL A 118 11.25 -2.14 16.95
N CYS A 119 10.47 -1.21 17.51
CA CYS A 119 10.91 -0.35 18.59
C CYS A 119 10.10 -0.61 19.86
N SER A 120 10.78 -0.55 21.01
CA SER A 120 10.14 -0.57 22.33
C SER A 120 10.38 0.77 23.01
N THR A 121 9.32 1.39 23.51
CA THR A 121 9.37 2.67 24.26
C THR A 121 8.68 2.48 25.59
N LEU A 122 9.27 3.02 26.65
CA LEU A 122 8.60 3.20 27.94
C LEU A 122 8.06 4.64 27.96
N ASN A 123 6.74 4.80 28.07
CA ASN A 123 6.14 6.13 28.18
C ASN A 123 6.19 6.64 29.63
N ASP A 124 5.81 7.91 29.83
CA ASP A 124 5.83 8.58 31.14
C ASP A 124 4.87 7.94 32.16
N GLN A 125 3.91 7.13 31.70
CA GLN A 125 2.98 6.37 32.51
C GLN A 125 3.53 4.99 32.92
N GLY A 126 4.78 4.68 32.58
CA GLY A 126 5.41 3.40 32.90
C GLY A 126 4.90 2.23 32.06
N VAL A 127 4.22 2.50 30.94
CA VAL A 127 3.72 1.46 30.02
C VAL A 127 4.74 1.25 28.91
N VAL A 128 5.07 -0.02 28.69
CA VAL A 128 5.88 -0.42 27.53
C VAL A 128 4.98 -0.50 26.30
N ASN A 129 5.29 0.31 25.30
CA ASN A 129 4.71 0.23 23.97
C ASN A 129 5.70 -0.45 23.03
N ILE A 130 5.18 -1.31 22.17
CA ILE A 130 5.93 -1.91 21.08
C ILE A 130 5.30 -1.47 19.77
N ARG A 131 6.12 -1.03 18.84
CA ARG A 131 5.68 -0.69 17.48
C ARG A 131 6.51 -1.44 16.46
N VAL A 132 5.84 -1.84 15.39
CA VAL A 132 6.47 -2.35 14.18
C VAL A 132 6.45 -1.25 13.13
N GLU A 133 7.51 -1.15 12.35
CA GLU A 133 7.69 -0.06 11.40
C GLU A 133 8.20 -0.60 10.07
N ASN A 134 7.64 -0.08 8.98
CA ASN A 134 8.16 -0.21 7.64
C ASN A 134 8.18 1.18 6.98
N THR A 135 9.35 1.64 6.59
CA THR A 135 9.56 3.01 6.10
C THR A 135 10.28 2.94 4.77
N VAL A 136 9.72 3.59 3.74
CA VAL A 136 10.34 3.70 2.42
C VAL A 136 10.25 5.14 1.94
N ASP A 137 11.36 5.64 1.43
CA ASP A 137 11.44 6.93 0.76
C ASP A 137 10.99 6.77 -0.70
N TRP A 138 9.89 7.44 -1.05
CA TRP A 138 9.31 7.46 -2.39
C TRP A 138 9.46 8.84 -3.05
N GLU A 139 10.58 9.55 -2.83
CA GLU A 139 10.86 10.84 -3.47
C GLU A 139 10.69 10.82 -4.99
N SER A 140 10.99 9.69 -5.64
CA SER A 140 10.82 9.50 -7.09
C SER A 140 9.43 9.00 -7.51
N GLY A 141 8.48 8.94 -6.59
CA GLY A 141 7.17 8.33 -6.78
C GLY A 141 7.20 6.80 -6.69
N ALA A 142 6.01 6.21 -6.70
CA ALA A 142 5.79 4.77 -6.67
C ALA A 142 4.68 4.36 -7.64
N THR A 143 4.71 3.13 -8.16
CA THR A 143 3.54 2.50 -8.79
C THR A 143 2.57 2.00 -7.72
N ASP A 144 1.31 1.75 -8.09
CA ASP A 144 0.33 1.20 -7.15
C ASP A 144 0.76 -0.17 -6.63
N GLU A 145 1.39 -0.98 -7.48
CA GLU A 145 1.94 -2.31 -7.14
C GLU A 145 3.07 -2.20 -6.10
N GLN A 146 3.94 -1.20 -6.21
CA GLN A 146 5.00 -0.94 -5.23
C GLN A 146 4.43 -0.52 -3.87
N LEU A 147 3.41 0.34 -3.87
CA LEU A 147 2.72 0.76 -2.65
C LEU A 147 2.02 -0.43 -1.99
N TYR A 148 1.29 -1.22 -2.77
CA TYR A 148 0.69 -2.45 -2.27
C TYR A 148 1.71 -3.42 -1.70
N GLN A 149 2.85 -3.61 -2.37
CA GLN A 149 3.92 -4.47 -1.87
C GLN A 149 4.46 -3.97 -0.52
N GLN A 150 4.65 -2.66 -0.35
CA GLN A 150 5.08 -2.10 0.94
C GLN A 150 4.02 -2.33 2.02
N ILE A 151 2.76 -2.03 1.72
CA ILE A 151 1.64 -2.16 2.67
C ILE A 151 1.46 -3.63 3.08
N ASP A 152 1.43 -4.55 2.12
CA ASP A 152 1.27 -5.98 2.36
C ASP A 152 2.44 -6.53 3.20
N CYS A 153 3.67 -6.08 2.93
CA CYS A 153 4.83 -6.42 3.74
C CYS A 153 4.68 -5.91 5.18
N ALA A 154 4.32 -4.64 5.36
CA ALA A 154 4.18 -4.00 6.65
C ALA A 154 3.08 -4.66 7.50
N LEU A 155 1.90 -4.87 6.92
CA LEU A 155 0.77 -5.51 7.60
C LEU A 155 1.08 -6.98 7.92
N GLY A 156 1.53 -7.75 6.92
CA GLY A 156 1.77 -9.18 7.09
C GLY A 156 2.85 -9.48 8.12
N THR A 157 4.02 -8.85 7.99
CA THR A 157 5.16 -9.10 8.90
C THR A 157 4.95 -8.45 10.27
N GLY A 158 4.24 -7.32 10.33
CA GLY A 158 3.85 -6.68 11.57
C GLY A 158 2.92 -7.54 12.41
N MET A 159 1.85 -8.07 11.80
CA MET A 159 0.93 -8.98 12.49
C MET A 159 1.60 -10.28 12.89
N GLN A 160 2.45 -10.86 12.04
CA GLN A 160 3.22 -12.06 12.37
C GLN A 160 4.11 -11.84 13.61
N PHE A 161 4.78 -10.68 13.69
CA PHE A 161 5.57 -10.32 14.86
C PHE A 161 4.69 -10.20 16.11
N PHE A 162 3.53 -9.55 16.02
CA PHE A 162 2.62 -9.38 17.16
C PHE A 162 2.05 -10.70 17.67
N GLU A 163 1.69 -11.62 16.78
CA GLU A 163 1.24 -12.97 17.15
C GLU A 163 2.36 -13.73 17.88
N ALA A 164 3.58 -13.73 17.34
CA ALA A 164 4.71 -14.40 17.97
C ALA A 164 5.12 -13.77 19.31
N LEU A 165 5.02 -12.44 19.42
CA LEU A 165 5.24 -11.73 20.69
C LEU A 165 4.20 -12.14 21.74
N ASN A 166 2.92 -12.25 21.34
CA ASN A 166 1.85 -12.67 22.22
C ASN A 166 2.08 -14.09 22.74
N GLU A 167 2.52 -14.99 21.87
CA GLU A 167 2.84 -16.37 22.21
C GLU A 167 4.04 -16.46 23.18
N GLU A 168 5.16 -15.80 22.86
CA GLU A 168 6.37 -15.83 23.68
C GLU A 168 6.13 -15.25 25.07
N LEU A 169 5.42 -14.12 25.14
CA LEU A 169 5.18 -13.43 26.40
C LEU A 169 3.88 -13.90 27.08
N SER A 170 3.04 -14.71 26.46
CA SER A 170 1.72 -15.08 27.01
C SER A 170 0.89 -13.85 27.43
N LEU A 171 0.77 -12.89 26.50
CA LEU A 171 0.02 -11.64 26.69
C LEU A 171 -1.47 -11.77 26.35
#